data_AF-A0A3G9JBI1-F1
#
_entry.id   AF-A0A3G9JBI1-F1
#
_cell.length_a   1.000
_cell.length_b   1.000
_cell.length_c   1.000
_cell.angle_alpha   90.00
_cell.angle_beta   90.00
_cell.angle_gamma   90.00
#
_symmetry.space_group_name_H-M   'P 1'
#
loop_
_entity.id
_entity.type
_entity.pdbx_description
1 polymer ?
#
loop_
_entity_poly.entity_id
_entity_poly.type
_entity_poly.pdbx_seq_one_letter_code
_entity_poly.pdbx_strand_id
1 'polypeptide(L)'
;MVVSATIPPLAQDTLALKAVWANVGYDSCPYHYNFHLHTHCSDGQMSPQDLMRQALDIGLKGLAITDHHSIEGYRQAQIWLENEHLKGSLPHLWTGVEITANLLETEVAERPHIPSI
;
A
#
# COMPACT_ATOMS: atom_id res chain seq x y z
N MET A 1 -4.86 34.02 -15.39
CA MET A 1 -4.09 32.89 -14.83
C MET A 1 -4.96 32.24 -13.77
N VAL A 2 -5.53 31.09 -14.07
CA VAL A 2 -6.23 30.29 -13.06
C VAL A 2 -5.14 29.43 -12.43
N VAL A 3 -4.80 29.71 -11.18
CA VAL A 3 -3.91 28.84 -10.41
C VAL A 3 -4.70 27.56 -10.20
N SER A 4 -4.40 26.52 -10.97
CA SER A 4 -4.92 25.18 -10.72
C SER A 4 -4.38 24.78 -9.37
N ALA A 5 -5.21 24.84 -8.33
CA ALA A 5 -4.89 24.20 -7.05
C ALA A 5 -4.66 22.73 -7.38
N THR A 6 -3.40 22.31 -7.38
CA THR A 6 -3.02 20.91 -7.51
C THR A 6 -3.71 20.18 -6.37
N ILE A 7 -4.78 19.45 -6.68
CA ILE A 7 -5.38 18.51 -5.75
C ILE A 7 -4.22 17.59 -5.35
N PRO A 8 -3.84 17.52 -4.07
CA PRO A 8 -2.80 16.60 -3.64
C PRO A 8 -3.19 15.20 -4.13
N PRO A 9 -2.26 14.38 -4.64
CA PRO A 9 -2.56 13.00 -5.05
C PRO A 9 -3.35 12.32 -3.93
N LEU A 10 -4.34 11.47 -4.25
CA LEU A 10 -5.18 10.82 -3.22
C LEU A 10 -4.33 10.24 -2.08
N ALA A 11 -3.19 9.65 -2.43
CA ALA A 11 -2.22 9.09 -1.48
C ALA A 11 -1.71 10.08 -0.41
N GLN A 12 -1.82 11.39 -0.61
CA GLN A 12 -1.41 12.46 0.32
C GLN A 12 -2.59 13.03 1.13
N ASP A 13 -3.80 12.47 1.02
CA ASP A 13 -4.94 12.87 1.84
C ASP A 13 -4.76 12.41 3.30
N THR A 14 -4.02 13.23 4.06
CA THR A 14 -3.74 12.97 5.47
C THR A 14 -4.95 13.07 6.38
N LEU A 15 -6.02 13.77 5.97
CA LEU A 15 -7.26 13.84 6.74
C LEU A 15 -8.04 12.54 6.62
N ALA A 16 -8.15 12.00 5.40
CA ALA A 16 -8.72 10.67 5.18
C ALA A 16 -7.93 9.59 5.91
N LEU A 17 -6.58 9.63 5.84
CA LEU A 17 -5.73 8.66 6.53
C LEU A 17 -5.96 8.68 8.05
N LYS A 18 -6.01 9.87 8.68
CA LYS A 18 -6.29 10.02 10.12
C LYS A 18 -7.66 9.46 10.50
N ALA A 19 -8.69 9.72 9.69
CA ALA A 19 -10.03 9.23 9.94
C ALA A 19 -10.10 7.69 9.86
N VAL A 20 -9.40 7.09 8.89
CA VAL A 20 -9.29 5.63 8.77
C VAL A 20 -8.56 5.05 9.97
N TRP A 21 -7.36 5.56 10.30
CA TRP A 21 -6.55 5.04 11.41
C TRP A 21 -7.22 5.13 12.78
N ALA A 22 -8.09 6.11 13.00
CA ALA A 22 -8.89 6.20 14.23
C ALA A 22 -9.85 5.00 14.41
N ASN A 23 -10.10 4.23 13.36
CA ASN A 23 -11.06 3.11 13.32
C ASN A 23 -10.44 1.79 12.82
N VAL A 24 -9.12 1.74 12.62
CA VAL A 24 -8.45 0.48 12.24
C VAL A 24 -8.39 -0.44 13.46
N GLY A 25 -8.80 -1.69 13.25
CA GLY A 25 -8.83 -2.76 14.26
C GLY A 25 -8.28 -4.08 13.71
N TYR A 26 -8.24 -5.10 14.57
CA TYR A 26 -7.74 -6.44 14.20
C TYR A 26 -8.57 -7.14 13.12
N ASP A 27 -9.82 -6.69 12.92
CA ASP A 27 -10.79 -7.18 11.94
C ASP A 27 -10.79 -6.36 10.64
N SER A 28 -9.90 -5.37 10.52
CA SER A 28 -9.80 -4.53 9.31
C SER A 28 -9.19 -5.27 8.13
N CYS A 29 -8.23 -6.16 8.36
CA CYS A 29 -7.64 -6.99 7.30
C CYS A 29 -8.32 -8.36 7.27
N PRO A 30 -8.63 -8.95 6.09
CA PRO A 30 -8.33 -8.44 4.74
C PRO A 30 -9.48 -7.65 4.08
N TYR A 31 -10.59 -7.37 4.77
CA TYR A 31 -11.83 -6.94 4.10
C TYR A 31 -12.12 -5.43 4.13
N HIS A 32 -11.38 -4.65 4.92
CA HIS A 32 -11.58 -3.21 5.05
C HIS A 32 -10.32 -2.42 4.67
N TYR A 33 -9.24 -2.61 5.41
CA TYR A 33 -8.00 -1.86 5.23
C TYR A 33 -6.80 -2.77 5.43
N ASN A 34 -5.77 -2.63 4.59
CA ASN A 34 -4.49 -3.28 4.78
C ASN A 34 -3.33 -2.31 4.51
N PHE A 35 -2.55 -2.00 5.54
CA PHE A 35 -1.44 -1.04 5.46
C PHE A 35 -0.06 -1.71 5.39
N HIS A 36 0.01 -3.02 5.22
CA HIS A 36 1.27 -3.76 5.12
C HIS A 36 1.13 -4.85 4.05
N LEU A 37 1.59 -4.54 2.84
CA LEU A 37 1.50 -5.42 1.67
C LEU A 37 2.78 -5.34 0.85
N HIS A 38 3.30 -6.51 0.49
CA HIS A 38 4.47 -6.65 -0.38
C HIS A 38 4.06 -7.14 -1.76
N THR A 39 4.80 -6.72 -2.79
CA THR A 39 4.64 -7.16 -4.18
C THR A 39 5.90 -7.83 -4.69
N HIS A 40 5.89 -8.29 -5.95
CA HIS A 40 7.09 -8.74 -6.66
C HIS A 40 8.19 -7.67 -6.77
N CYS A 41 7.90 -6.40 -6.45
CA CYS A 41 8.89 -5.34 -6.37
C CYS A 41 9.78 -5.42 -5.11
N SER A 42 9.49 -6.37 -4.20
CA SER A 42 10.36 -6.77 -3.10
C SER A 42 10.32 -8.29 -2.90
N ASP A 43 9.60 -8.80 -1.89
CA ASP A 43 9.50 -10.23 -1.56
C ASP A 43 8.05 -10.76 -1.50
N GLY A 44 7.09 -9.94 -1.91
CA GLY A 44 5.68 -10.32 -2.03
C GLY A 44 5.44 -11.38 -3.11
N GLN A 45 4.28 -12.02 -3.07
CA GLN A 45 3.94 -13.14 -3.96
C GLN A 45 3.09 -12.75 -5.17
N MET A 46 2.63 -11.49 -5.24
CA MET A 46 1.79 -10.98 -6.33
C MET A 46 2.45 -9.81 -7.04
N SER A 47 2.15 -9.66 -8.33
CA SER A 47 2.47 -8.43 -9.05
C SER A 47 1.62 -7.28 -8.48
N PRO A 48 2.06 -6.01 -8.62
CA PRO A 48 1.25 -4.87 -8.20
C PRO A 48 -0.16 -4.89 -8.80
N GLN A 49 -0.31 -5.32 -10.06
CA GLN A 49 -1.59 -5.38 -10.77
C GLN A 49 -2.49 -6.51 -10.23
N ASP A 50 -1.92 -7.69 -9.96
CA ASP A 50 -2.69 -8.82 -9.40
C ASP A 50 -3.14 -8.53 -7.97
N LEU A 51 -2.29 -7.89 -7.18
CA LEU A 51 -2.63 -7.42 -5.84
C LEU A 51 -3.79 -6.42 -5.88
N MET A 52 -3.72 -5.42 -6.77
CA MET A 52 -4.80 -4.42 -6.91
C MET A 52 -6.11 -5.05 -7.41
N ARG A 53 -6.04 -6.00 -8.34
CA ARG A 53 -7.21 -6.76 -8.79
C ARG A 53 -7.85 -7.55 -7.64
N GLN A 54 -7.04 -8.24 -6.83
CA GLN A 54 -7.56 -8.93 -5.65
C GLN A 54 -8.19 -7.95 -4.65
N ALA A 55 -7.56 -6.79 -4.42
CA ALA A 55 -8.11 -5.75 -3.53
C ALA A 55 -9.48 -5.26 -4.00
N LEU A 56 -9.68 -5.10 -5.31
CA LEU A 56 -10.97 -4.76 -5.90
C LEU A 56 -11.98 -5.90 -5.73
N ASP A 57 -11.59 -7.14 -6.01
CA ASP A 57 -12.46 -8.32 -5.95
C ASP A 57 -13.03 -8.56 -4.55
N ILE A 58 -12.21 -8.34 -3.51
CA ILE A 58 -12.64 -8.50 -2.10
C ILE A 58 -13.34 -7.25 -1.54
N GLY A 59 -13.43 -6.16 -2.32
CA GLY A 59 -14.05 -4.91 -1.90
C GLY A 59 -13.25 -4.14 -0.85
N LEU A 60 -11.92 -4.24 -0.88
CA LEU A 60 -11.04 -3.53 0.05
C LEU A 60 -11.28 -2.02 -0.07
N LYS A 61 -11.42 -1.32 1.07
CA LYS A 61 -11.70 0.13 1.08
C LYS A 61 -10.44 0.96 0.90
N GLY A 62 -9.30 0.44 1.32
CA GLY A 62 -8.02 1.08 1.06
C GLY A 62 -6.82 0.27 1.52
N LEU A 63 -5.66 0.59 0.96
CA LEU A 63 -4.43 -0.13 1.19
C LEU A 63 -3.17 0.71 1.00
N ALA A 64 -2.06 0.23 1.56
CA ALA A 64 -0.72 0.71 1.24
C ALA A 64 0.16 -0.46 0.79
N ILE A 65 0.89 -0.26 -0.31
CA ILE A 65 1.99 -1.15 -0.71
C ILE A 65 3.25 -0.66 0.01
N THR A 66 3.93 -1.56 0.70
CA THR A 66 5.05 -1.29 1.62
C THR A 66 6.26 -2.14 1.27
N ASP A 67 6.57 -2.28 -0.02
CA ASP A 67 7.75 -3.02 -0.48
C ASP A 67 9.03 -2.61 0.27
N HIS A 68 9.92 -3.57 0.52
CA HIS A 68 11.20 -3.31 1.17
C HIS A 68 12.04 -2.30 0.37
N HIS A 69 12.36 -1.17 1.01
CA HIS A 69 13.24 -0.12 0.48
C HIS A 69 12.87 0.41 -0.92
N SER A 70 11.63 0.23 -1.33
CA SER A 70 11.16 0.55 -2.67
C SER A 70 9.73 1.08 -2.64
N ILE A 71 9.43 1.97 -3.58
CA ILE A 71 8.05 2.43 -3.86
C ILE A 71 7.58 2.01 -5.26
N GLU A 72 8.30 1.09 -5.89
CA GLU A 72 8.04 0.68 -7.27
C GLU A 72 6.69 -0.04 -7.40
N GLY A 73 6.34 -0.90 -6.44
CA GLY A 73 5.03 -1.57 -6.44
C GLY A 73 3.87 -0.57 -6.33
N TYR A 74 4.00 0.45 -5.47
CA TYR A 74 3.04 1.57 -5.39
C TYR A 74 2.89 2.28 -6.74
N ARG A 75 4.00 2.63 -7.41
CA ARG A 75 3.97 3.36 -8.69
C ARG A 75 3.27 2.54 -9.77
N GLN A 76 3.59 1.26 -9.89
CA GLN A 76 2.97 0.37 -10.87
C GLN A 76 1.48 0.17 -10.60
N ALA A 77 1.08 0.04 -9.33
CA ALA A 77 -0.33 -0.04 -8.93
C ALA A 77 -1.09 1.25 -9.25
N GLN A 78 -0.51 2.41 -8.98
CA GLN A 78 -1.13 3.71 -9.28
C GLN A 78 -1.32 3.90 -10.79
N ILE A 79 -0.28 3.62 -11.59
CA ILE A 79 -0.35 3.67 -13.07
C ILE A 79 -1.41 2.71 -13.60
N TRP A 80 -1.49 1.50 -13.02
CA TRP A 80 -2.51 0.53 -13.40
C TRP A 80 -3.93 1.04 -13.12
N LEU A 81 -4.19 1.60 -11.92
CA LEU A 81 -5.47 2.22 -11.56
C LEU A 81 -5.85 3.40 -12.48
N GLU A 82 -4.89 4.21 -12.89
CA GLU A 82 -5.11 5.37 -13.77
C GLU A 82 -5.43 4.95 -15.22
N ASN A 83 -4.84 3.87 -15.70
CA ASN A 83 -5.02 3.40 -17.08
C ASN A 83 -6.28 2.54 -17.27
N GLU A 84 -6.70 1.83 -16.22
CA GLU A 84 -7.87 0.97 -16.28
C GLU A 84 -9.15 1.81 -16.16
N HIS A 85 -10.10 1.62 -17.07
CA HIS A 85 -11.41 2.27 -17.02
C HIS A 85 -12.34 1.51 -16.06
N LEU A 86 -11.88 1.35 -14.82
CA LEU A 86 -12.55 0.57 -13.79
C LEU A 86 -13.89 1.22 -13.41
N LYS A 87 -14.92 0.38 -13.28
CA LYS A 87 -16.25 0.79 -12.79
C LYS A 87 -16.40 0.36 -11.35
N GLY A 88 -16.88 1.26 -10.49
CA GLY A 88 -17.15 0.97 -9.08
C GLY A 88 -16.31 1.81 -8.14
N SER A 89 -16.41 1.50 -6.84
CA SER A 89 -15.59 2.15 -5.82
C SER A 89 -14.19 1.57 -5.86
N LEU A 90 -13.19 2.41 -6.12
CA LEU A 90 -11.79 2.03 -6.04
C LEU A 90 -11.31 2.07 -4.58
N PRO A 91 -10.41 1.17 -4.17
CA PRO A 91 -9.74 1.31 -2.89
C PRO A 91 -8.92 2.60 -2.89
N HIS A 92 -8.85 3.26 -1.74
CA HIS A 92 -7.87 4.31 -1.54
C HIS A 92 -6.46 3.70 -1.49
N LEU A 93 -5.58 4.07 -2.42
CA LEU A 93 -4.18 3.62 -2.45
C LEU A 93 -3.27 4.69 -1.81
N TRP A 94 -2.69 4.38 -0.66
CA TRP A 94 -1.69 5.22 0.01
C TRP A 94 -0.27 4.80 -0.37
N THR A 95 0.67 5.77 -0.34
CA THR A 95 2.10 5.48 -0.41
C THR A 95 2.57 4.81 0.88
N GLY A 96 3.37 3.76 0.76
CA GLY A 96 4.08 3.12 1.86
C GLY A 96 5.46 2.65 1.44
N VAL A 97 6.31 2.36 2.43
CA VAL A 97 7.62 1.71 2.25
C VAL A 97 7.98 1.03 3.56
N GLU A 98 8.47 -0.20 3.49
CA GLU A 98 9.10 -0.84 4.65
C GLU A 98 10.59 -0.51 4.67
N ILE A 99 11.06 0.06 5.78
CA ILE A 99 12.45 0.44 5.97
C ILE A 99 13.06 -0.45 7.04
N THR A 100 14.04 -1.27 6.66
CA THR A 100 14.90 -1.98 7.60
C THR A 100 15.61 -0.97 8.51
N ALA A 101 15.49 -1.16 9.82
CA ALA A 101 16.17 -0.36 10.84
C ALA A 101 17.04 -1.24 11.74
N ASN A 102 18.09 -0.67 12.32
CA ASN A 102 18.90 -1.33 13.33
C ASN A 102 18.67 -0.67 14.69
N LEU A 103 18.39 -1.48 15.71
CA LEU A 103 18.31 -1.02 17.10
C LEU A 103 19.30 -1.84 17.94
N LEU A 104 20.33 -1.16 18.48
CA LEU A 104 21.35 -1.79 19.31
C LEU A 104 21.92 -3.08 18.69
N GLU A 105 22.37 -2.99 17.43
CA GLU A 105 22.94 -4.10 16.64
C GLU A 105 21.95 -5.22 16.27
N THR A 106 20.67 -5.05 16.57
CA THR A 106 19.61 -5.97 16.14
C THR A 106 18.90 -5.37 14.92
N GLU A 107 18.84 -6.12 13.82
CA GLU A 107 18.00 -5.78 12.67
C GLU A 107 16.53 -5.93 13.08
N VAL A 108 15.75 -4.86 12.88
CA VAL A 108 14.31 -4.80 13.11
C VAL A 108 13.64 -4.65 11.74
N ALA A 109 13.26 -5.78 11.16
CA ALA A 109 12.47 -5.89 9.92
C ALA A 109 11.61 -7.16 10.00
N GLU A 110 10.46 -7.20 9.31
CA GLU A 110 9.57 -8.38 9.32
C GLU A 110 10.06 -9.52 8.40
N ARG A 111 11.37 -9.69 8.25
CA ARG A 111 11.90 -10.85 7.52
C ARG A 111 11.80 -12.12 8.37
N PRO A 112 11.35 -13.26 7.82
CA PRO A 112 11.62 -14.53 8.46
C PRO A 112 13.14 -14.72 8.54
N HIS A 113 13.67 -14.92 9.74
CA HIS A 113 15.05 -15.36 9.93
C HIS A 113 15.17 -16.74 9.30
N ILE A 114 15.63 -16.82 8.05
CA ILE A 114 16.07 -18.06 7.44
C ILE A 114 17.54 -18.21 7.83
N PRO A 115 17.89 -19.06 8.81
CA PRO A 115 19.28 -19.30 9.13
C PRO A 115 19.99 -19.83 7.89
N SER A 116 21.15 -19.26 7.58
CA SER A 116 22.03 -19.75 6.51
C SER A 116 22.43 -21.18 6.85
N ILE A 117 22.13 -22.12 5.94
CA ILE A 117 22.52 -23.53 6.03
C ILE A 117 24.00 -23.69 5.66
#